data_AF-A0A8C6G9S8-F1
#
_entry.id   AF-A0A8C6G9S8-F1
#
_cell.length_a   1.000
_cell.length_b   1.000
_cell.length_c   1.000
_cell.angle_alpha   90.00
_cell.angle_beta   90.00
_cell.angle_gamma   90.00
#
_symmetry.space_group_name_H-M   'P 1'
#
loop_
_entity.id
_entity.type
_entity.pdbx_description
1 polymer ?
#
loop_
_entity_poly.entity_id
_entity_poly.type
_entity_poly.pdbx_seq_one_letter_code
_entity_poly.pdbx_strand_id
1 'polypeptide(L)'
;MEEQPRERAEAGAEACGERRGLSQAAEERIEDRISLLLRLRAQTKQQLLEYKSMIDTNEEKTPEQIMQEKQIEVKIEELENEIEDVKSNIEMKSLALSRMKLSVALRDNMENMGPENCVLTDDMKHILKLQKLIMKSQEESSELEKKLLDVRKKRLQLKQASRSKLLEIQIKKNKRKEDVDKMENSEMIKTMKKKLQTEIKITTVVQHTFQGLILASKTNWAEDPALRETVLQLEKDLTTL
;
A
#
# COMPACT_ATOMS: atom_id res chain seq x y z
N MET A 1 30.76 4.58 -73.84
CA MET A 1 31.21 5.78 -74.55
C MET A 1 30.94 6.93 -73.59
N GLU A 2 31.94 7.27 -72.78
CA GLU A 2 32.90 8.36 -73.08
C GLU A 2 32.16 9.72 -73.01
N GLU A 3 32.60 10.76 -72.33
CA GLU A 3 33.87 11.12 -71.71
C GLU A 3 33.56 12.39 -70.90
N GLN A 4 34.12 12.53 -69.70
CA GLN A 4 34.62 13.85 -69.27
C GLN A 4 35.87 14.12 -70.15
N PRO A 5 36.24 15.37 -70.50
CA PRO A 5 36.97 16.17 -69.51
C PRO A 5 36.98 17.69 -69.75
N ARG A 6 37.50 18.42 -68.75
CA ARG A 6 38.63 19.37 -68.84
C ARG A 6 38.48 20.44 -67.76
N GLU A 7 39.52 20.96 -67.12
CA GLU A 7 40.94 20.69 -67.04
C GLU A 7 41.46 21.76 -66.05
N ARG A 8 42.19 21.32 -65.00
CA ARG A 8 43.48 21.83 -64.48
C ARG A 8 43.80 23.33 -64.57
N ALA A 9 44.66 23.93 -63.75
CA ALA A 9 45.49 23.62 -62.57
C ALA A 9 46.02 25.02 -62.15
N GLU A 10 46.60 25.25 -60.99
CA GLU A 10 48.03 25.06 -60.64
C GLU A 10 48.17 25.77 -59.27
N ALA A 11 48.62 25.10 -58.21
CA ALA A 11 50.01 24.80 -57.85
C ALA A 11 50.75 25.99 -57.18
N GLY A 12 51.06 25.76 -55.91
CA GLY A 12 52.19 26.34 -55.17
C GLY A 12 52.38 25.43 -53.95
N ALA A 13 53.27 24.44 -53.98
CA ALA A 13 54.71 24.56 -53.65
C ALA A 13 54.87 25.10 -52.22
N GLU A 14 55.52 24.45 -51.25
CA GLU A 14 56.60 23.47 -51.33
C GLU A 14 56.90 22.92 -49.92
N ALA A 15 57.55 21.75 -49.90
CA ALA A 15 58.55 21.31 -48.91
C ALA A 15 58.12 21.03 -47.45
N CYS A 16 57.73 19.77 -47.22
CA CYS A 16 58.10 19.05 -46.00
C CYS A 16 59.60 18.75 -46.01
N GLY A 17 60.27 19.03 -44.89
CA GLY A 17 61.38 18.20 -44.44
C GLY A 17 62.67 18.94 -44.10
N GLU A 18 62.80 19.29 -42.82
CA GLU A 18 64.05 19.00 -42.12
C GLU A 18 63.75 18.72 -40.65
N ARG A 19 63.85 17.43 -40.30
CA ARG A 19 63.90 16.97 -38.91
C ARG A 19 65.11 17.62 -38.24
N ARG A 20 64.88 18.72 -37.52
CA ARG A 20 65.77 19.07 -36.41
C ARG A 20 65.29 18.24 -35.24
N GLY A 21 65.98 17.13 -34.99
CA GLY A 21 65.70 16.23 -33.89
C GLY A 21 65.44 17.03 -32.62
N LEU A 22 64.22 16.94 -32.11
CA LEU A 22 63.98 17.27 -30.72
C LEU A 22 64.92 16.35 -29.95
N SER A 23 65.82 16.92 -29.17
CA SER A 23 66.66 16.17 -28.23
C SER A 23 65.76 15.12 -27.56
N GLN A 24 66.21 13.88 -27.38
CA GLN A 24 65.41 12.82 -26.73
C GLN A 24 64.78 13.33 -25.40
N ALA A 25 65.46 14.25 -24.71
CA ALA A 25 64.98 14.95 -23.51
C ALA A 25 63.80 15.94 -23.70
N ALA A 26 63.46 16.32 -24.93
CA ALA A 26 62.31 17.15 -25.29
C ALA A 26 61.11 16.28 -25.72
N GLU A 27 61.35 15.15 -26.39
CA GLU A 27 60.32 14.13 -26.65
C GLU A 27 59.88 13.44 -25.34
N GLU A 28 60.81 13.05 -24.47
CA GLU A 28 60.51 12.52 -23.13
C GLU A 28 59.70 13.52 -22.29
N ARG A 29 60.01 14.82 -22.37
CA ARG A 29 59.23 15.85 -21.67
C ARG A 29 57.81 16.03 -22.20
N ILE A 30 57.58 15.76 -23.49
CA ILE A 30 56.24 15.80 -24.08
C ILE A 30 55.47 14.54 -23.68
N GLU A 31 56.11 13.38 -23.71
CA GLU A 31 55.56 12.09 -23.28
C GLU A 31 55.17 12.11 -21.79
N ASP A 32 56.00 12.71 -20.94
CA ASP A 32 55.72 12.95 -19.52
C ASP A 32 54.51 13.86 -19.31
N ARG A 33 54.37 14.89 -20.15
CA ARG A 33 53.25 15.83 -20.09
C ARG A 33 51.95 15.19 -20.57
N ILE A 34 52.01 14.35 -21.60
CA ILE A 34 50.87 13.55 -22.08
C ILE A 34 50.46 12.53 -21.01
N SER A 35 51.42 11.85 -20.40
CA SER A 35 51.19 10.90 -19.30
C SER A 35 50.54 11.57 -18.10
N LEU A 36 50.98 12.79 -17.75
CA LEU A 36 50.36 13.60 -16.71
C LEU A 36 48.91 13.97 -17.06
N LEU A 37 48.64 14.40 -18.30
CA LEU A 37 47.29 14.75 -18.74
C LEU A 37 46.34 13.54 -18.76
N LEU A 38 46.82 12.37 -19.18
CA LEU A 38 46.04 11.13 -19.13
C LEU A 38 45.71 10.72 -17.69
N ARG A 39 46.66 10.88 -16.78
CA ARG A 39 46.45 10.63 -15.34
C ARG A 39 45.42 11.59 -14.74
N LEU A 40 45.53 12.88 -15.05
CA LEU A 40 44.57 13.90 -14.62
C LEU A 40 43.17 13.61 -15.16
N ARG A 41 43.04 13.26 -16.45
CA ARG A 41 41.77 12.87 -17.06
C ARG A 41 41.15 11.66 -16.35
N ALA A 42 41.95 10.63 -16.06
CA ALA A 42 41.48 9.45 -15.34
C ALA A 42 41.00 9.80 -13.93
N GLN A 43 41.75 10.64 -13.22
CA GLN A 43 41.40 11.12 -11.88
C GLN A 43 40.10 11.94 -11.89
N THR A 44 39.94 12.88 -12.82
CA THR A 44 38.70 13.68 -12.93
C THR A 44 37.50 12.82 -13.29
N LYS A 45 37.68 11.81 -14.16
CA LYS A 45 36.62 10.85 -14.50
C LYS A 45 36.21 10.03 -13.29
N GLN A 46 37.18 9.59 -12.49
CA GLN A 46 36.92 8.86 -11.25
C GLN A 46 36.16 9.71 -10.24
N GLN A 47 36.60 10.96 -10.02
CA GLN A 47 35.91 11.89 -9.13
C GLN A 47 34.47 12.18 -9.59
N LEU A 48 34.23 12.35 -10.90
CA LEU A 48 32.89 12.53 -11.43
C LEU A 48 32.00 11.31 -11.19
N LEU A 49 32.53 10.10 -11.32
CA LEU A 49 31.79 8.87 -11.03
C LEU A 49 31.49 8.73 -9.54
N GLU A 50 32.44 9.09 -8.68
CA GLU A 50 32.25 9.10 -7.22
C GLU A 50 31.18 10.12 -6.81
N TYR A 51 31.24 11.36 -7.31
CA TYR A 51 30.21 12.37 -7.05
C TYR A 51 28.85 11.95 -7.61
N LYS A 52 28.79 11.38 -8.81
CA LYS A 52 27.55 10.85 -9.37
C LYS A 52 26.98 9.73 -8.51
N SER A 53 27.81 8.78 -8.07
CA SER A 53 27.40 7.71 -7.16
C SER A 53 26.93 8.25 -5.81
N MET A 54 27.59 9.27 -5.26
CA MET A 54 27.16 9.95 -4.03
C MET A 54 25.84 10.69 -4.23
N ILE A 55 25.60 11.30 -5.38
CA ILE A 55 24.32 11.94 -5.70
C ILE A 55 23.22 10.87 -5.86
N ASP A 56 23.47 9.83 -6.64
CA ASP A 56 22.49 8.75 -6.88
C ASP A 56 22.15 7.96 -5.59
N THR A 57 23.11 7.83 -4.66
CA THR A 57 22.88 7.22 -3.33
C THR A 57 22.24 8.17 -2.31
N ASN A 58 22.45 9.48 -2.46
CA ASN A 58 21.82 10.52 -1.64
C ASN A 58 20.46 10.98 -2.22
N GLU A 59 20.14 10.58 -3.46
CA GLU A 59 18.80 10.47 -4.05
C GLU A 59 18.04 9.25 -3.49
N GLU A 60 18.35 8.78 -2.28
CA GLU A 60 17.37 8.07 -1.47
C GLU A 60 16.18 9.02 -1.30
N LYS A 61 15.17 8.83 -2.15
CA LYS A 61 13.96 9.64 -2.16
C LYS A 61 13.49 9.78 -0.72
N THR A 62 13.49 11.01 -0.22
CA THR A 62 13.02 11.28 1.14
C THR A 62 11.61 10.71 1.32
N PRO A 63 11.24 10.23 2.51
CA PRO A 63 9.89 9.70 2.75
C PRO A 63 8.79 10.67 2.30
N GLU A 64 9.01 11.99 2.42
CA GLU A 64 8.11 13.01 1.88
C GLU A 64 8.00 13.00 0.36
N GLN A 65 9.11 12.87 -0.38
CA GLN A 65 9.09 12.76 -1.84
C GLN A 65 8.41 11.47 -2.31
N ILE A 66 8.68 10.33 -1.66
CA ILE A 66 7.99 9.06 -1.96
C ILE A 66 6.49 9.20 -1.72
N MET A 67 6.09 9.87 -0.64
CA MET A 67 4.68 10.13 -0.33
C MET A 67 4.02 11.06 -1.34
N GLN A 68 4.71 12.10 -1.82
CA GLN A 68 4.21 12.98 -2.87
C GLN A 68 4.11 12.27 -4.22
N GLU A 69 5.13 11.50 -4.61
CA GLU A 69 5.13 10.72 -5.84
C GLU A 69 3.99 9.70 -5.83
N LYS A 70 3.75 9.03 -4.70
CA LYS A 70 2.62 8.11 -4.54
C LYS A 70 1.27 8.81 -4.60
N GLN A 71 1.17 10.05 -4.10
CA GLN A 71 -0.04 10.86 -4.28
C GLN A 71 -0.26 11.29 -5.74
N ILE A 72 0.82 11.57 -6.47
CA ILE A 72 0.78 11.89 -7.90
C ILE A 72 0.37 10.64 -8.69
N GLU A 73 0.94 9.49 -8.38
CA GLU A 73 0.64 8.21 -9.02
C GLU A 73 -0.84 7.82 -8.84
N VAL A 74 -1.38 7.97 -7.64
CA VAL A 74 -2.82 7.77 -7.39
C VAL A 74 -3.68 8.74 -8.21
N LYS A 75 -3.28 10.01 -8.31
CA LYS A 75 -4.02 10.99 -9.14
C LYS A 75 -3.93 10.70 -10.63
N ILE A 76 -2.79 10.20 -11.10
CA ILE A 76 -2.63 9.77 -12.50
C ILE A 76 -3.55 8.58 -12.78
N GLU A 77 -3.55 7.57 -11.90
CA GLU A 77 -4.45 6.41 -12.02
C GLU A 77 -5.93 6.82 -12.00
N GLU A 78 -6.32 7.76 -11.13
CA GLU A 78 -7.68 8.32 -11.11
C GLU A 78 -8.05 9.01 -12.44
N LEU A 79 -7.16 9.83 -12.98
CA LEU A 79 -7.38 10.52 -14.26
C LEU A 79 -7.41 9.57 -15.47
N GLU A 80 -6.54 8.56 -15.49
CA GLU A 80 -6.52 7.53 -16.53
C GLU A 80 -7.82 6.73 -16.55
N ASN A 81 -8.33 6.36 -15.37
CA ASN A 81 -9.63 5.70 -15.24
C ASN A 81 -10.77 6.61 -15.73
N GLU A 82 -10.76 7.90 -15.39
CA GLU A 82 -11.77 8.85 -15.88
C GLU A 82 -11.73 9.01 -17.42
N ILE A 83 -10.53 9.06 -18.01
CA ILE A 83 -10.36 9.12 -19.47
C ILE A 83 -10.93 7.87 -20.14
N GLU A 84 -10.63 6.66 -19.62
CA GLU A 84 -11.12 5.42 -20.20
C GLU A 84 -12.65 5.29 -20.04
N ASP A 85 -13.22 5.73 -18.92
CA ASP A 85 -14.67 5.80 -18.71
C ASP A 85 -15.35 6.75 -19.72
N VAL A 86 -14.79 7.94 -19.93
CA VAL A 86 -15.33 8.90 -20.90
C VAL A 86 -15.21 8.37 -22.33
N LYS A 87 -14.08 7.75 -22.69
CA LYS A 87 -13.83 7.18 -24.00
C LYS A 87 -14.82 6.04 -24.32
N SER A 88 -14.97 5.08 -23.42
CA SER A 88 -15.91 3.96 -23.59
C SER A 88 -17.36 4.46 -23.74
N ASN A 89 -17.75 5.48 -22.98
CA ASN A 89 -19.06 6.13 -23.09
C ASN A 89 -19.27 6.82 -24.45
N ILE A 90 -18.25 7.50 -24.98
CA ILE A 90 -18.31 8.12 -26.31
C ILE A 90 -18.43 7.06 -27.40
N GLU A 91 -17.62 6.00 -27.36
CA GLU A 91 -17.66 4.90 -28.32
C GLU A 91 -19.04 4.23 -28.34
N MET A 92 -19.60 3.95 -27.15
CA MET A 92 -20.92 3.34 -27.01
C MET A 92 -22.03 4.23 -27.55
N LYS A 93 -22.02 5.54 -27.23
CA LYS A 93 -22.98 6.51 -27.76
C LYS A 93 -22.86 6.70 -29.28
N SER A 94 -21.63 6.74 -29.80
CA SER A 94 -21.35 6.85 -31.23
C SER A 94 -21.87 5.63 -32.00
N LEU A 95 -21.65 4.43 -31.45
CA LEU A 95 -22.19 3.19 -32.02
C LEU A 95 -23.72 3.19 -32.03
N ALA A 96 -24.36 3.59 -30.93
CA ALA A 96 -25.81 3.70 -30.84
C ALA A 96 -26.38 4.71 -31.85
N LEU A 97 -25.75 5.88 -31.99
CA LEU A 97 -26.12 6.90 -32.97
C LEU A 97 -25.98 6.39 -34.40
N SER A 98 -24.87 5.72 -34.72
CA SER A 98 -24.60 5.17 -36.05
C SER A 98 -25.63 4.09 -36.42
N ARG A 99 -25.96 3.20 -35.48
CA ARG A 99 -27.04 2.21 -35.62
C ARG A 99 -28.39 2.87 -35.85
N MET A 100 -28.70 3.95 -35.13
CA MET A 100 -29.96 4.67 -35.29
C MET A 100 -30.05 5.38 -36.65
N LYS A 101 -28.97 6.05 -37.08
CA LYS A 101 -28.87 6.66 -38.42
C LYS A 101 -29.06 5.65 -39.54
N LEU A 102 -28.43 4.48 -39.42
CA LEU A 102 -28.60 3.38 -40.36
C LEU A 102 -30.07 2.92 -40.40
N SER A 103 -30.71 2.73 -39.24
CA SER A 103 -32.13 2.35 -39.20
C SER A 103 -33.07 3.37 -39.81
N VAL A 104 -32.77 4.68 -39.70
CA VAL A 104 -33.56 5.75 -40.33
C VAL A 104 -33.35 5.72 -41.85
N ALA A 105 -32.10 5.70 -42.32
CA ALA A 105 -31.81 5.64 -43.76
C ALA A 105 -32.39 4.38 -44.43
N LEU A 106 -32.38 3.24 -43.74
CA LEU A 106 -33.00 2.01 -44.21
C LEU A 106 -34.52 2.15 -44.32
N ARG A 107 -35.17 2.80 -43.34
CA ARG A 107 -36.62 3.07 -43.39
C ARG A 107 -36.99 3.98 -44.55
N ASP A 108 -36.26 5.07 -44.76
CA ASP A 108 -36.55 6.03 -45.83
C ASP A 108 -36.38 5.38 -47.21
N ASN A 109 -35.37 4.51 -47.38
CA ASN A 109 -35.23 3.71 -48.59
C ASN A 109 -36.39 2.73 -48.82
N MET A 110 -37.02 2.20 -47.76
CA MET A 110 -38.18 1.31 -47.88
C MET A 110 -39.43 2.03 -48.37
N GLU A 111 -39.67 3.27 -47.94
CA GLU A 111 -40.81 4.07 -48.40
C GLU A 111 -40.73 4.39 -49.91
N ASN A 112 -39.52 4.35 -50.47
CA ASN A 112 -39.25 4.66 -51.87
C ASN A 112 -39.21 3.42 -52.80
N MET A 113 -39.34 2.19 -52.29
CA MET A 113 -39.32 0.96 -53.11
C MET A 113 -40.73 0.51 -53.54
N GLY A 114 -40.87 0.13 -54.82
CA GLY A 114 -42.13 -0.37 -55.40
C GLY A 114 -42.56 -1.76 -54.89
N PRO A 115 -43.79 -2.20 -55.19
CA PRO A 115 -44.42 -3.40 -54.62
C PRO A 115 -43.71 -4.73 -54.98
N GLU A 116 -42.81 -4.76 -55.97
CA GLU A 116 -42.02 -5.95 -56.34
C GLU A 116 -41.00 -6.38 -55.28
N ASN A 117 -40.62 -5.49 -54.35
CA ASN A 117 -39.65 -5.79 -53.28
C ASN A 117 -40.30 -6.22 -51.94
N CYS A 118 -41.52 -6.75 -51.97
CA CYS A 118 -42.29 -7.17 -50.79
C CYS A 118 -41.51 -8.04 -49.77
N VAL A 119 -40.77 -9.04 -50.24
CA VAL A 119 -40.00 -9.95 -49.36
C VAL A 119 -38.86 -9.22 -48.66
N LEU A 120 -38.13 -8.37 -49.39
CA LEU A 120 -37.06 -7.55 -48.82
C LEU A 120 -37.60 -6.54 -47.80
N THR A 121 -38.79 -5.98 -48.06
CA THR A 121 -39.48 -5.07 -47.14
C THR A 121 -39.90 -5.79 -45.85
N ASP A 122 -40.40 -7.02 -45.93
CA ASP A 122 -40.78 -7.82 -44.77
C ASP A 122 -39.56 -8.25 -43.93
N ASP A 123 -38.48 -8.70 -44.58
CA ASP A 123 -37.21 -9.05 -43.92
C ASP A 123 -36.61 -7.83 -43.21
N MET A 124 -36.58 -6.66 -43.87
CA MET A 124 -36.05 -5.44 -43.27
C MET A 124 -36.92 -4.97 -42.08
N LYS A 125 -38.24 -5.11 -42.17
CA LYS A 125 -39.16 -4.83 -41.05
C LYS A 125 -38.90 -5.76 -39.86
N HIS A 126 -38.56 -7.02 -40.12
CA HIS A 126 -38.15 -7.96 -39.09
C HIS A 126 -36.80 -7.57 -38.47
N ILE A 127 -35.81 -7.17 -39.27
CA ILE A 127 -34.51 -6.67 -38.80
C ILE A 127 -34.67 -5.46 -37.87
N LEU A 128 -35.52 -4.49 -38.24
CA LEU A 128 -35.79 -3.32 -37.39
C LEU A 128 -36.44 -3.68 -36.06
N LYS A 129 -37.37 -4.66 -36.05
CA LYS A 129 -37.96 -5.18 -34.80
C LYS A 129 -36.90 -5.84 -33.92
N LEU A 130 -36.03 -6.67 -34.49
CA LEU A 130 -34.93 -7.29 -33.77
C LEU A 130 -33.96 -6.26 -33.21
N GLN A 131 -33.58 -5.25 -34.01
CA GLN A 131 -32.69 -4.19 -33.56
C GLN A 131 -33.27 -3.40 -32.39
N LYS A 132 -34.59 -3.16 -32.38
CA LYS A 132 -35.29 -2.55 -31.23
C LYS A 132 -35.22 -3.42 -29.98
N LEU A 133 -35.38 -4.73 -30.12
CA LEU A 133 -35.25 -5.67 -28.99
C LEU A 133 -33.81 -5.74 -28.47
N ILE A 134 -32.82 -5.77 -29.37
CA ILE A 134 -31.39 -5.74 -29.04
C ILE A 134 -31.06 -4.46 -28.26
N MET A 135 -31.56 -3.30 -28.69
CA MET A 135 -31.34 -2.04 -27.97
C MET A 135 -31.91 -2.07 -26.55
N LYS A 136 -33.13 -2.58 -26.36
CA LYS A 136 -33.72 -2.72 -25.02
C LYS A 136 -32.91 -3.65 -24.13
N SER A 137 -32.49 -4.81 -24.64
CA SER A 137 -31.67 -5.76 -23.88
C SER A 137 -30.30 -5.17 -23.50
N GLN A 138 -29.69 -4.37 -24.39
CA GLN A 138 -28.44 -3.66 -24.09
C GLN A 138 -28.62 -2.60 -23.00
N GLU A 139 -29.73 -1.86 -23.02
CA GLU A 139 -30.07 -0.86 -21.99
C GLU A 139 -30.27 -1.53 -20.62
N GLU A 140 -31.06 -2.61 -20.56
CA GLU A 140 -31.27 -3.40 -19.34
C GLU A 140 -29.95 -3.98 -18.80
N SER A 141 -29.09 -4.49 -19.68
CA SER A 141 -27.77 -5.00 -19.29
C SER A 141 -26.88 -3.90 -18.70
N SER A 142 -26.89 -2.70 -19.29
CA SER A 142 -26.13 -1.54 -18.77
C SER A 142 -26.65 -1.10 -17.40
N GLU A 143 -27.97 -1.10 -17.19
CA GLU A 143 -28.55 -0.79 -15.88
C GLU A 143 -28.14 -1.82 -14.82
N LEU A 144 -28.14 -3.11 -15.17
CA LEU A 144 -27.73 -4.18 -14.26
C LEU A 144 -26.24 -4.07 -13.90
N GLU A 145 -25.39 -3.75 -14.87
CA GLU A 145 -23.95 -3.54 -14.67
C GLU A 145 -23.68 -2.37 -13.71
N LYS A 146 -24.40 -1.25 -13.85
CA LYS A 146 -24.33 -0.12 -12.90
C LYS A 146 -24.69 -0.54 -11.48
N LYS A 147 -25.80 -1.28 -11.32
CA LYS A 147 -26.20 -1.82 -9.99
C LYS A 147 -25.14 -2.75 -9.41
N LEU A 148 -24.49 -3.55 -10.25
CA LEU A 148 -23.42 -4.46 -9.84
C LEU A 148 -22.15 -3.70 -9.40
N LEU A 149 -21.78 -2.63 -10.10
CA LEU A 149 -20.69 -1.72 -9.70
C LEU A 149 -20.99 -1.05 -8.34
N ASP A 150 -22.21 -0.58 -8.13
CA ASP A 150 -22.62 0.00 -6.84
C ASP A 150 -22.51 -1.00 -5.68
N VAL A 151 -22.92 -2.26 -5.90
CA VAL A 151 -22.77 -3.34 -4.92
C VAL A 151 -21.28 -3.61 -4.63
N ARG A 152 -20.43 -3.63 -5.66
CA ARG A 152 -18.97 -3.80 -5.49
C ARG A 152 -18.37 -2.64 -4.68
N LYS A 153 -18.77 -1.40 -4.96
CA LYS A 153 -18.33 -0.20 -4.21
C LYS A 153 -18.74 -0.26 -2.74
N LYS A 154 -20.01 -0.56 -2.46
CA LYS A 154 -20.51 -0.73 -1.08
C LYS A 154 -19.78 -1.83 -0.34
N ARG A 155 -19.51 -2.97 -1.00
CA ARG A 155 -18.75 -4.09 -0.42
C ARG A 155 -17.33 -3.69 -0.07
N LEU A 156 -16.66 -2.92 -0.93
CA LEU A 156 -15.31 -2.41 -0.68
C LEU A 156 -15.27 -1.47 0.54
N GLN A 157 -16.19 -0.51 0.60
CA GLN A 157 -16.32 0.40 1.74
C GLN A 157 -16.55 -0.35 3.05
N LEU A 158 -17.43 -1.36 3.05
CA LEU A 158 -17.67 -2.20 4.23
C LEU A 158 -16.41 -2.97 4.65
N LYS A 159 -15.66 -3.53 3.70
CA LYS A 159 -14.39 -4.24 3.97
C LYS A 159 -13.35 -3.30 4.60
N GLN A 160 -13.25 -2.07 4.09
CA GLN A 160 -12.35 -1.05 4.65
C GLN A 160 -12.78 -0.65 6.07
N ALA A 161 -14.06 -0.38 6.30
CA ALA A 161 -14.59 -0.06 7.63
C ALA A 161 -14.38 -1.20 8.63
N SER A 162 -14.58 -2.45 8.21
CA SER A 162 -14.31 -3.65 9.02
C SER A 162 -12.83 -3.74 9.40
N ARG A 163 -11.92 -3.48 8.45
CA ARG A 163 -10.48 -3.48 8.72
C ARG A 163 -10.09 -2.41 9.73
N SER A 164 -10.62 -1.19 9.60
CA SER A 164 -10.38 -0.11 10.57
C SER A 164 -10.87 -0.45 11.98
N LYS A 165 -12.09 -0.99 12.11
CA LYS A 165 -12.61 -1.43 13.41
C LYS A 165 -11.78 -2.55 14.04
N LEU A 166 -11.28 -3.48 13.23
CA LEU A 166 -10.42 -4.56 13.71
C LEU A 166 -9.09 -4.02 14.27
N LEU A 167 -8.48 -3.04 13.61
CA LEU A 167 -7.29 -2.35 14.11
C LEU A 167 -7.58 -1.60 15.42
N GLU A 168 -8.71 -0.90 15.51
CA GLU A 168 -9.12 -0.21 16.74
C GLU A 168 -9.31 -1.18 17.92
N ILE A 169 -9.93 -2.35 17.68
CA ILE A 169 -10.07 -3.41 18.68
C ILE A 169 -8.69 -3.90 19.14
N GLN A 170 -7.75 -4.12 18.22
CA GLN A 170 -6.41 -4.58 18.56
C GLN A 170 -5.64 -3.55 19.39
N ILE A 171 -5.74 -2.26 19.04
CA ILE A 171 -5.13 -1.17 19.81
C ILE A 171 -5.74 -1.10 21.22
N LYS A 172 -7.08 -1.13 21.35
CA LYS A 172 -7.76 -1.12 22.65
C LYS A 172 -7.42 -2.36 23.49
N LYS A 173 -7.24 -3.53 22.85
CA LYS A 173 -6.80 -4.75 23.53
C LYS A 173 -5.40 -4.61 24.10
N ASN A 174 -4.46 -4.08 23.31
CA ASN A 174 -3.09 -3.85 23.76
C ASN A 174 -3.03 -2.83 24.90
N LYS A 175 -3.78 -1.73 24.79
CA LYS A 175 -3.89 -0.73 25.86
C LYS A 175 -4.43 -1.33 27.16
N ARG A 176 -5.50 -2.12 27.09
CA ARG A 176 -6.03 -2.82 28.28
C ARG A 176 -5.03 -3.76 28.91
N LYS A 177 -4.26 -4.50 28.10
CA LYS A 177 -3.20 -5.37 28.60
C LYS A 177 -2.14 -4.56 29.34
N GLU A 178 -1.69 -3.45 28.75
CA GLU A 178 -0.73 -2.55 29.37
C GLU A 178 -1.25 -1.92 30.67
N ASP A 179 -2.53 -1.52 30.71
CA ASP A 179 -3.16 -0.97 31.92
C ASP A 179 -3.24 -2.02 33.04
N VAL A 180 -3.56 -3.28 32.72
CA VAL A 180 -3.54 -4.40 33.67
C VAL A 180 -2.12 -4.67 34.15
N ASP A 181 -1.14 -4.73 33.25
CA ASP A 181 0.27 -4.95 33.60
C ASP A 181 0.80 -3.82 34.50
N LYS A 182 0.41 -2.56 34.25
CA LYS A 182 0.74 -1.41 35.11
C LYS A 182 0.09 -1.51 36.48
N MET A 183 -1.17 -1.92 36.55
CA MET A 183 -1.89 -2.10 37.80
C MET A 183 -1.26 -3.22 38.63
N GLU A 184 -1.01 -4.39 38.04
CA GLU A 184 -0.40 -5.53 38.74
C GLU A 184 1.02 -5.23 39.22
N ASN A 185 1.79 -4.49 38.42
CA ASN A 185 3.12 -4.04 38.80
C ASN A 185 3.14 -2.80 39.71
N SER A 186 1.97 -2.22 40.02
CA SER A 186 1.87 -1.06 40.91
C SER A 186 2.46 -1.40 42.28
N GLU A 187 3.45 -0.62 42.70
CA GLU A 187 4.06 -0.73 44.02
C GLU A 187 3.03 -0.61 45.15
N MET A 188 1.93 0.13 44.92
CA MET A 188 0.82 0.21 45.87
C MET A 188 0.12 -1.13 46.07
N ILE A 189 -0.16 -1.88 44.99
CA ILE A 189 -0.80 -3.21 45.08
C ILE A 189 0.16 -4.23 45.70
N LYS A 190 1.44 -4.20 45.33
CA LYS A 190 2.46 -5.07 45.94
C LYS A 190 2.60 -4.82 47.44
N THR A 191 2.68 -3.55 47.86
CA THR A 191 2.78 -3.19 49.28
C THR A 191 1.52 -3.55 50.05
N MET A 192 0.34 -3.35 49.47
CA MET A 192 -0.94 -3.75 50.08
C MET A 192 -1.05 -5.28 50.22
N LYS A 193 -0.65 -6.05 49.21
CA LYS A 193 -0.57 -7.52 49.27
C LYS A 193 0.39 -7.99 50.38
N LYS A 194 1.56 -7.34 50.50
CA LYS A 194 2.54 -7.63 51.56
C LYS A 194 1.98 -7.35 52.95
N LYS A 195 1.31 -6.19 53.13
CA LYS A 195 0.64 -5.83 54.40
C LYS A 195 -0.45 -6.83 54.75
N LEU A 196 -1.30 -7.20 53.79
CA LEU A 196 -2.34 -8.20 54.00
C LEU A 196 -1.74 -9.55 54.43
N GLN A 197 -0.66 -10.00 53.78
CA GLN A 197 0.03 -11.22 54.18
C GLN A 197 0.63 -11.14 55.59
N THR A 198 1.18 -9.99 56.01
CA THR A 198 1.67 -9.82 57.38
C THR A 198 0.53 -9.86 58.39
N GLU A 199 -0.60 -9.21 58.11
CA GLU A 199 -1.78 -9.24 58.97
C GLU A 199 -2.38 -10.65 59.10
N ILE A 200 -2.45 -11.42 58.00
CA ILE A 200 -2.88 -12.82 58.03
C ILE A 200 -1.94 -13.63 58.93
N LYS A 201 -0.62 -13.49 58.79
CA LYS A 201 0.36 -14.20 59.64
C LYS A 201 0.22 -13.86 61.12
N ILE A 202 0.07 -12.57 61.45
CA ILE A 202 -0.13 -12.12 62.83
C ILE A 202 -1.41 -12.74 63.39
N THR A 203 -2.51 -12.68 62.63
CA THR A 203 -3.81 -13.24 63.04
C THR A 203 -3.72 -14.75 63.27
N THR A 204 -3.05 -15.49 62.39
CA THR A 204 -2.82 -16.93 62.55
C THR A 204 -2.00 -17.26 63.79
N VAL A 205 -0.94 -16.50 64.09
CA VAL A 205 -0.17 -16.69 65.33
C VAL A 205 -1.04 -16.44 66.54
N VAL A 206 -1.80 -15.34 66.53
CA VAL A 206 -2.74 -15.01 67.62
C VAL A 206 -3.77 -16.12 67.82
N GLN A 207 -4.39 -16.62 66.74
CA GLN A 207 -5.32 -17.76 66.78
C GLN A 207 -4.69 -18.99 67.44
N HIS A 208 -3.50 -19.42 66.97
CA HIS A 208 -2.79 -20.56 67.55
C HIS A 208 -2.40 -20.36 69.01
N THR A 209 -1.99 -19.15 69.41
CA THR A 209 -1.65 -18.88 70.81
C THR A 209 -2.87 -18.96 71.72
N PHE A 210 -4.02 -18.42 71.31
CA PHE A 210 -5.27 -18.54 72.07
C PHE A 210 -5.76 -19.98 72.16
N GLN A 211 -5.70 -20.74 71.07
CA GLN A 211 -6.00 -22.18 71.09
C GLN A 211 -5.09 -22.93 72.07
N GLY A 212 -3.77 -22.72 71.98
CA GLY A 212 -2.80 -23.38 72.86
C GLY A 212 -3.02 -23.04 74.33
N LEU A 213 -3.39 -21.79 74.64
CA LEU A 213 -3.65 -21.33 76.01
C LEU A 213 -4.93 -21.94 76.58
N ILE A 214 -6.00 -22.03 75.78
CA ILE A 214 -7.25 -22.72 76.16
C ILE A 214 -6.96 -24.20 76.42
N LEU A 215 -6.22 -24.88 75.53
CA LEU A 215 -5.84 -26.29 75.70
C LEU A 215 -4.96 -26.51 76.93
N ALA A 216 -4.00 -25.62 77.20
CA ALA A 216 -3.08 -25.72 78.34
C ALA A 216 -3.74 -25.39 79.69
N SER A 217 -4.85 -24.64 79.70
CA SER A 217 -5.57 -24.25 80.92
C SER A 217 -6.20 -25.43 81.69
N LYS A 218 -6.21 -26.63 81.11
CA LYS A 218 -6.89 -27.84 81.63
C LYS A 218 -8.38 -27.65 81.93
N THR A 219 -8.98 -26.57 81.43
CA THR A 219 -10.42 -26.32 81.47
C THR A 219 -11.10 -27.28 80.50
N ASN A 220 -12.23 -27.89 80.90
CA ASN A 220 -12.95 -28.85 80.07
C ASN A 220 -13.77 -28.14 78.98
N TRP A 221 -13.07 -27.51 78.03
CA TRP A 221 -13.63 -26.66 76.97
C TRP A 221 -14.63 -27.36 76.05
N ALA A 222 -14.63 -28.70 76.02
CA ALA A 222 -15.58 -29.51 75.26
C ALA A 222 -16.96 -29.61 75.93
N GLU A 223 -17.05 -29.42 77.25
CA GLU A 223 -18.30 -29.46 78.02
C GLU A 223 -19.03 -28.12 78.02
N ASP A 224 -18.31 -26.99 77.94
CA ASP A 224 -18.91 -25.67 77.78
C ASP A 224 -19.20 -25.38 76.29
N PRO A 225 -20.48 -25.21 75.91
CA PRO A 225 -20.86 -24.92 74.52
C PRO A 225 -20.20 -23.67 73.94
N ALA A 226 -19.99 -22.63 74.76
CA ALA A 226 -19.43 -21.35 74.32
C ALA A 226 -17.92 -21.45 74.04
N LEU A 227 -17.19 -22.16 74.91
CA LEU A 227 -15.76 -22.47 74.71
C LEU A 227 -15.55 -23.40 73.51
N ARG A 228 -16.42 -24.40 73.32
CA ARG A 228 -16.37 -25.30 72.17
C ARG A 228 -16.53 -24.55 70.85
N GLU A 229 -17.49 -23.64 70.76
CA GLU A 229 -17.72 -22.84 69.56
C GLU A 229 -16.54 -21.92 69.25
N THR A 230 -15.99 -21.24 70.26
CA THR A 230 -14.85 -20.33 70.08
C THR A 230 -13.58 -21.06 69.64
N VAL A 231 -13.28 -22.23 70.19
CA VAL A 231 -12.13 -23.05 69.75
C VAL A 231 -12.29 -23.51 68.30
N LEU A 232 -13.49 -23.98 67.91
CA LEU A 232 -13.77 -24.41 66.53
C LEU A 232 -13.74 -23.26 65.52
N GLN A 233 -14.14 -22.04 65.92
CA GLN A 233 -14.02 -20.86 65.06
C GLN A 233 -12.57 -20.43 64.86
N LEU A 234 -11.72 -20.58 65.88
CA LEU A 234 -10.28 -20.31 65.79
C LEU A 234 -9.55 -21.30 64.88
N GLU A 235 -10.08 -22.52 64.70
CA GLU A 235 -9.53 -23.58 63.85
C GLU A 235 -9.78 -23.34 62.35
N LYS A 236 -10.64 -22.39 61.99
CA LYS A 236 -10.88 -22.04 60.58
C LYS A 236 -9.70 -21.24 60.04
N ASP A 237 -8.88 -21.90 59.22
CA ASP A 237 -7.75 -21.28 58.55
C ASP A 237 -8.18 -20.14 57.62
N LEU A 238 -7.62 -18.96 57.86
CA LEU A 238 -7.77 -17.76 57.01
C LEU A 238 -7.10 -17.89 55.63
N THR A 239 -6.47 -19.01 55.32
CA THR A 239 -5.75 -19.28 54.07
C THR A 239 -6.66 -19.70 52.90
N THR A 240 -7.97 -19.82 53.14
CA THR A 240 -8.97 -20.28 52.14
C THR A 240 -9.70 -19.16 51.39
N LEU A 241 -9.22 -17.91 51.47
CA LEU A 241 -9.70 -16.74 50.72
C LEU A 241 -8.69 -16.31 49.63
#